data_AF-A0A966ME77-F1
#
_entry.id   AF-A0A966ME77-F1
#
_cell.length_a   1.000
_cell.length_b   1.000
_cell.length_c   1.000
_cell.angle_alpha   90.00
_cell.angle_beta   90.00
_cell.angle_gamma   90.00
#
_symmetry.space_group_name_H-M   'P 1'
#
loop_
_entity.id
_entity.type
_entity.pdbx_description
1 polymer ?
#
loop_
_entity_poly.entity_id
_entity_poly.type
_entity_poly.pdbx_seq_one_letter_code
_entity_poly.pdbx_strand_id
1 'polypeptide(L)'
;MIFRTLLLIIFTINLASSVIPEYKAKYKFERDDFSITGIRELKKSNNDDFIFKFNANTLLIVSMNFESIFEIKDSKIISKNYEVKIRPKSVDRDQKISYDYDN
;
A
#
# COMPACT_ATOMS: atom_id res chain seq x y z
N MET A 1 37.96 24.41 0.84
CA MET A 1 37.30 23.66 -0.24
C MET A 1 36.89 22.25 0.20
N ILE A 2 37.82 21.48 0.79
CA ILE A 2 37.62 20.09 1.28
C ILE A 2 36.39 19.90 2.19
N PHE A 3 36.14 20.81 3.12
CA PHE A 3 34.98 20.70 4.04
C PHE A 3 33.63 20.79 3.33
N ARG A 4 33.53 21.63 2.28
CA ARG A 4 32.31 21.75 1.46
C ARG A 4 32.06 20.48 0.65
N THR A 5 33.13 19.88 0.10
CA THR A 5 33.03 18.62 -0.65
C THR A 5 32.68 17.45 0.26
N LEU A 6 33.22 17.40 1.49
CA LEU A 6 32.90 16.37 2.48
C LEU A 6 31.42 16.42 2.90
N LEU A 7 30.88 17.62 3.12
CA LEU A 7 29.47 17.80 3.47
C LEU A 7 28.52 17.34 2.35
N LEU A 8 28.89 17.61 1.10
CA LEU A 8 28.17 17.12 -0.08
C LEU A 8 28.16 15.59 -0.17
N ILE A 9 29.31 14.95 0.09
CA ILE A 9 29.42 13.49 0.10
C ILE A 9 28.49 12.91 1.18
N ILE A 10 28.56 13.40 2.43
CA ILE A 10 27.71 12.94 3.54
C ILE A 10 26.22 13.09 3.21
N PHE A 11 25.81 14.16 2.54
CA PHE A 11 24.42 14.37 2.16
C PHE A 11 23.94 13.34 1.11
N THR A 12 24.79 13.01 0.13
CA THR A 12 24.44 12.03 -0.92
C THR A 12 24.31 10.59 -0.42
N ILE A 13 25.07 10.19 0.60
CA ILE A 13 24.98 8.84 1.18
C ILE A 13 23.64 8.64 1.92
N ASN A 14 23.10 9.70 2.51
CA ASN A 14 21.81 9.66 3.21
C ASN A 14 20.61 9.59 2.24
N LEU A 15 20.78 10.04 0.99
CA LEU A 15 19.75 9.93 -0.05
C LEU A 15 19.66 8.51 -0.65
N ALA A 16 20.69 7.68 -0.49
CA ALA A 16 20.78 6.36 -1.11
C ALA A 16 19.94 5.27 -0.42
N SER A 17 19.31 5.56 0.73
CA SER A 17 18.48 4.60 1.46
C SER A 17 17.20 5.24 1.98
N SER A 18 16.19 5.34 1.11
CA SER A 18 14.81 5.57 1.57
C SER A 18 14.16 4.23 1.86
N VAL A 19 14.40 3.69 3.05
CA VAL A 19 13.57 2.58 3.56
C VAL A 19 12.15 3.10 3.66
N ILE A 20 11.19 2.47 2.97
CA ILE A 20 9.78 2.85 3.09
C ILE A 20 9.34 2.45 4.50
N PRO A 21 9.04 3.42 5.38
CA PRO A 21 8.67 3.10 6.74
C PRO A 21 7.28 2.46 6.76
N GLU A 22 7.05 1.60 7.75
CA GLU A 22 5.70 1.15 8.06
C GLU A 22 4.83 2.34 8.45
N TYR A 23 3.56 2.30 8.07
CA TYR A 23 2.62 3.34 8.46
C TYR A 23 1.19 2.81 8.48
N LYS A 24 0.34 3.54 9.21
CA LYS A 24 -1.10 3.32 9.27
C LYS A 24 -1.80 4.65 9.36
N ALA A 25 -2.64 4.95 8.38
CA ALA A 25 -3.36 6.23 8.35
C ALA A 25 -4.77 6.07 7.77
N LYS A 26 -5.65 6.97 8.17
CA LYS A 26 -7.04 7.05 7.70
C LYS A 26 -7.10 7.96 6.48
N TYR A 27 -7.67 7.45 5.39
CA TYR A 27 -7.83 8.17 4.12
C TYR A 27 -9.30 8.29 3.77
N LYS A 28 -9.71 9.45 3.25
CA LYS A 28 -11.00 9.68 2.62
C LYS A 28 -10.78 9.70 1.11
N PHE A 29 -11.47 8.83 0.38
CA PHE A 29 -11.59 8.87 -1.06
C PHE A 29 -12.96 9.45 -1.40
N GLU A 30 -13.00 10.48 -2.25
CA GLU A 30 -14.21 11.21 -2.57
C GLU A 30 -14.28 11.47 -4.08
N ARG A 31 -15.46 11.23 -4.62
CA ARG A 31 -15.92 11.53 -5.97
C ARG A 31 -17.27 12.24 -5.85
N ASP A 32 -17.74 12.84 -6.92
CA ASP A 32 -19.01 13.60 -6.95
C ASP A 32 -20.22 12.78 -6.46
N ASP A 33 -20.22 11.47 -6.70
CA ASP A 33 -21.31 10.54 -6.42
C ASP A 33 -21.01 9.56 -5.26
N PHE A 34 -19.79 9.56 -4.72
CA PHE A 34 -19.34 8.52 -3.81
C PHE A 34 -18.19 8.98 -2.92
N SER A 35 -18.30 8.72 -1.60
CA SER A 35 -17.20 8.88 -0.67
C SER A 35 -17.04 7.64 0.21
N ILE A 36 -15.80 7.21 0.40
CA ILE A 36 -15.45 6.11 1.29
C ILE A 36 -14.24 6.48 2.14
N THR A 37 -14.30 6.12 3.41
CA THR A 37 -13.20 6.29 4.34
C THR A 37 -12.67 4.93 4.76
N GLY A 38 -11.35 4.79 4.72
CA GLY A 38 -10.67 3.54 5.05
C GLY A 38 -9.34 3.76 5.72
N ILE A 39 -8.79 2.69 6.25
CA ILE A 39 -7.45 2.65 6.83
C ILE A 39 -6.51 2.06 5.79
N ARG A 40 -5.50 2.82 5.40
CA ARG A 40 -4.37 2.38 4.58
C ARG A 40 -3.22 2.02 5.53
N GLU A 41 -2.67 0.83 5.36
CA GLU A 41 -1.60 0.30 6.20
C GLU A 41 -0.51 -0.30 5.32
N LEU A 42 0.75 0.02 5.60
CA LEU A 42 1.92 -0.63 5.04
C LEU A 42 2.73 -1.22 6.19
N LYS A 43 3.03 -2.52 6.08
CA LYS A 43 3.83 -3.26 7.05
C LYS A 43 4.90 -4.07 6.33
N LYS A 44 5.99 -4.36 7.03
CA LYS A 44 6.97 -5.35 6.60
C LYS A 44 6.62 -6.70 7.24
N SER A 45 6.68 -7.74 6.44
CA SER A 45 6.55 -9.13 6.88
C SER A 45 7.88 -9.64 7.41
N ASN A 46 7.85 -10.77 8.12
CA ASN A 46 9.05 -11.44 8.62
C ASN A 46 9.98 -11.93 7.49
N ASN A 47 9.46 -12.10 6.27
CA ASN A 47 10.20 -12.58 5.10
C ASN A 47 10.69 -11.45 4.17
N ASP A 48 10.89 -10.24 4.70
CA ASP A 48 11.23 -9.02 3.96
C ASP A 48 10.18 -8.49 2.96
N ASP A 49 9.05 -9.19 2.81
CA ASP A 49 7.92 -8.74 2.01
C ASP A 49 7.26 -7.50 2.61
N PHE A 50 6.64 -6.70 1.75
CA PHE A 50 5.73 -5.64 2.13
C PHE A 50 4.29 -6.12 2.02
N ILE A 51 3.51 -5.80 3.05
CA ILE A 51 2.08 -6.04 3.10
C ILE A 51 1.39 -4.69 3.08
N PHE A 52 0.65 -4.43 2.01
CA PHE A 52 -0.07 -3.20 1.81
C PHE A 52 -1.57 -3.44 1.82
N LYS A 53 -2.28 -2.80 2.76
CA LYS A 53 -3.71 -3.00 2.98
C LYS A 53 -4.48 -1.71 2.86
N PHE A 54 -5.70 -1.80 2.35
CA PHE A 54 -6.70 -0.76 2.45
C PHE A 54 -8.04 -1.38 2.83
N ASN A 55 -8.53 -1.04 4.03
CA ASN A 55 -9.79 -1.55 4.55
C ASN A 55 -10.73 -0.38 4.77
N ALA A 56 -11.84 -0.37 4.05
CA ALA A 56 -12.76 0.74 4.01
C ALA A 56 -14.20 0.23 4.08
N ASN A 57 -15.01 0.88 4.91
CA ASN A 57 -16.38 0.45 5.15
C ASN A 57 -17.25 1.68 5.34
N THR A 58 -18.17 1.90 4.41
CA THR A 58 -19.23 2.89 4.59
C THR A 58 -20.45 2.17 5.15
N LEU A 59 -21.07 2.76 6.17
CA LEU A 59 -22.17 2.14 6.92
C LEU A 59 -23.29 1.64 5.99
N LEU A 60 -23.60 2.36 4.91
CA LEU A 60 -24.82 2.15 4.10
C LEU A 60 -24.63 1.64 2.67
N ILE A 61 -23.43 1.69 2.08
CA ILE A 61 -23.30 1.58 0.60
C ILE A 61 -22.37 0.45 0.17
N VAL A 62 -21.13 0.42 0.69
CA VAL A 62 -20.12 -0.56 0.25
C VAL A 62 -19.05 -0.78 1.30
N SER A 63 -18.51 -1.99 1.35
CA SER A 63 -17.22 -2.30 1.99
C SER A 63 -16.20 -2.71 0.94
N MET A 64 -14.97 -2.21 1.08
CA MET A 64 -13.84 -2.49 0.21
C MET A 64 -12.68 -2.96 1.07
N ASN A 65 -12.16 -4.14 0.77
CA ASN A 65 -10.92 -4.65 1.32
C ASN A 65 -9.93 -4.85 0.18
N PHE A 66 -8.72 -4.39 0.39
CA PHE A 66 -7.60 -4.62 -0.50
C PHE A 66 -6.40 -5.05 0.33
N GLU A 67 -5.72 -6.08 -0.14
CA GLU A 67 -4.47 -6.56 0.42
C GLU A 67 -3.55 -6.95 -0.72
N SER A 68 -2.30 -6.48 -0.66
CA SER A 68 -1.25 -6.86 -1.62
C SER A 68 0.01 -7.20 -0.86
N ILE A 69 0.61 -8.32 -1.25
CA ILE A 69 1.93 -8.75 -0.79
C ILE A 69 2.89 -8.60 -1.95
N PHE A 70 3.99 -7.89 -1.74
CA PHE A 70 5.00 -7.64 -2.75
C PHE A 70 6.38 -7.52 -2.12
N GLU A 71 7.41 -7.78 -2.92
CA GLU A 71 8.79 -7.48 -2.54
C GLU A 71 9.33 -6.30 -3.37
N ILE A 72 10.30 -5.58 -2.82
CA ILE A 72 11.05 -4.57 -3.56
C ILE A 72 12.45 -5.15 -3.80
N LYS A 73 12.75 -5.45 -5.06
CA LYS A 73 14.03 -6.02 -5.47
C LYS A 73 14.54 -5.29 -6.70
N ASP A 74 15.82 -4.92 -6.70
CA ASP A 74 16.47 -4.20 -7.81
C ASP A 74 15.70 -2.95 -8.25
N SER A 75 15.18 -2.19 -7.28
CA SER A 75 14.32 -1.01 -7.50
C SER A 75 13.01 -1.28 -8.24
N LYS A 76 12.55 -2.54 -8.27
CA LYS A 76 11.27 -2.96 -8.85
C LYS A 76 10.35 -3.49 -7.77
N ILE A 77 9.05 -3.26 -7.93
CA ILE A 77 8.01 -3.89 -7.13
C ILE A 77 7.62 -5.19 -7.83
N ILE A 78 7.81 -6.32 -7.14
CA ILE A 78 7.41 -7.64 -7.62
C ILE A 78 6.21 -8.07 -6.78
N SER A 79 5.03 -8.09 -7.40
CA SER A 79 3.80 -8.53 -6.73
C SER A 79 3.79 -10.05 -6.60
N LYS A 80 3.64 -10.54 -5.37
CA LYS A 80 3.47 -11.97 -5.07
C LYS A 80 2.00 -12.34 -5.16
N ASN A 81 1.15 -11.58 -4.49
CA ASN A 81 -0.28 -11.73 -4.60
C ASN A 81 -1.01 -10.41 -4.30
N TYR A 82 -2.27 -10.35 -4.72
CA TYR A 82 -3.20 -9.37 -4.20
C TYR A 82 -4.62 -9.91 -4.21
N GLU A 83 -5.43 -9.39 -3.28
CA GLU A 83 -6.86 -9.59 -3.24
C GLU A 83 -7.56 -8.24 -3.14
N VAL A 84 -8.55 -8.03 -4.02
CA VAL A 84 -9.49 -6.93 -3.96
C VAL A 84 -10.87 -7.54 -3.75
N LYS A 85 -11.55 -7.13 -2.68
CA LYS A 85 -12.93 -7.51 -2.39
C LYS A 85 -13.79 -6.28 -2.23
N ILE A 86 -14.83 -6.18 -3.04
CA ILE A 86 -15.84 -5.12 -2.98
C ILE A 86 -17.18 -5.78 -2.71
N ARG A 87 -17.82 -5.36 -1.64
CA ARG A 87 -19.15 -5.82 -1.24
C ARG A 87 -20.08 -4.62 -1.14
N PRO A 88 -20.93 -4.38 -2.15
CA PRO A 88 -22.06 -3.49 -2.01
C PRO A 88 -22.97 -4.01 -0.89
N LYS A 89 -23.50 -3.13 -0.05
CA LYS A 89 -24.44 -3.54 1.02
C LYS A 89 -25.90 -3.52 0.56
N SER A 90 -26.19 -2.80 -0.52
CA SER A 90 -27.54 -2.66 -1.09
C SER A 90 -27.93 -3.80 -2.03
N VAL A 91 -26.97 -4.60 -2.50
CA VAL A 91 -27.20 -5.73 -3.40
C VAL A 91 -26.32 -6.91 -2.98
N ASP A 92 -26.85 -8.13 -3.06
CA ASP A 92 -26.10 -9.36 -2.73
C ASP A 92 -25.18 -9.77 -3.88
N ARG A 93 -24.26 -8.87 -4.23
CA ARG A 93 -23.31 -9.06 -5.34
C ARG A 93 -21.91 -8.68 -4.90
N ASP A 94 -21.27 -9.61 -4.21
CA ASP A 94 -19.85 -9.53 -3.91
C ASP A 94 -19.01 -9.62 -5.18
N GLN A 95 -18.00 -8.77 -5.28
CA GLN A 95 -16.97 -8.85 -6.31
C GLN A 95 -15.64 -9.13 -5.65
N LYS A 96 -14.91 -10.10 -6.21
CA LYS A 96 -13.58 -10.49 -5.77
C LYS A 96 -12.68 -10.60 -6.99
N ILE A 97 -11.51 -9.98 -6.90
CA ILE A 97 -10.41 -10.17 -7.83
C ILE A 97 -9.24 -10.65 -6.99
N SER A 98 -8.61 -11.73 -7.41
CA SER A 98 -7.41 -12.26 -6.78
C SER A 98 -6.35 -12.51 -7.84
N TYR A 99 -5.10 -12.29 -7.45
CA TYR A 99 -3.93 -12.59 -8.22
C TYR A 99 -2.95 -13.32 -7.33
N ASP A 100 -2.34 -14.35 -7.89
CA ASP A 100 -1.27 -15.12 -7.28
C ASP A 100 -0.21 -15.30 -8.37
N TYR A 101 1.04 -14.92 -8.08
CA TYR A 101 2.13 -15.03 -9.04
C TYR A 101 2.46 -16.50 -9.35
N ASP A 102 2.26 -17.39 -8.37
CA ASP A 102 2.67 -18.79 -8.46
C ASP A 102 1.61 -19.73 -9.07
N ASN A 103 0.39 -19.22 -9.35
CA ASN A 103 -0.76 -20.01 -9.86
C ASN A 103 -1.46 -19.33 -11.03
#